data_AF-A0A3E2GY15-F1
#
_entry.id   AF-A0A3E2GY15-F1
#
_cell.length_a   1.000
_cell.length_b   1.000
_cell.length_c   1.000
_cell.angle_alpha   90.00
_cell.angle_beta   90.00
_cell.angle_gamma   90.00
#
_symmetry.space_group_name_H-M   'P 1'
#
loop_
_entity.id
_entity.type
_entity.pdbx_description
1 polymer ?
#
loop_
_entity_poly.entity_id
_entity_poly.type
_entity_poly.pdbx_seq_one_letter_code
_entity_poly.pdbx_strand_id
1 'polypeptide(L)'
;MPPKKSSKAAEERKPFNPSPLVLYPPVISAEERIKQLKEVSELEEGQRQKPNIEKLIEMYESGELKALNIGTRMYLCNGKVVDKLPEPGTQEGPIWEEVSYYVLLPLPFI
;
A
#
# COMPACT_ATOMS: atom_id res chain seq x y z
N MET A 1 18.05 60.94 22.82
CA MET A 1 17.46 60.05 21.79
C MET A 1 17.68 58.60 22.20
N PRO A 2 16.64 57.74 22.24
CA PRO A 2 16.80 56.30 22.43
C PRO A 2 17.00 55.59 21.07
N PRO A 3 17.61 54.39 21.06
CA PRO A 3 16.99 53.27 20.33
C PRO A 3 17.04 51.98 21.17
N LYS A 4 15.89 51.39 21.50
CA LYS A 4 15.09 50.39 20.76
C LYS A 4 15.35 48.97 21.28
N LYS A 5 14.32 48.45 21.94
CA LYS A 5 14.10 47.06 22.36
C LYS A 5 14.25 46.09 21.20
N SER A 6 14.77 44.89 21.50
CA SER A 6 14.32 43.64 20.88
C SER A 6 14.81 42.46 21.74
N SER A 7 14.08 42.20 22.83
CA SER A 7 14.17 40.91 23.52
C SER A 7 13.64 39.84 22.59
N LYS A 8 14.51 38.94 22.15
CA LYS A 8 14.15 37.78 21.33
C LYS A 8 13.46 36.79 22.26
N ALA A 9 12.14 36.68 22.13
CA ALA A 9 11.35 35.67 22.84
C ALA A 9 11.92 34.30 22.51
N ALA A 10 12.36 33.58 23.54
CA ALA A 10 12.69 32.17 23.43
C ALA A 10 11.38 31.42 23.17
N GLU A 11 11.17 31.04 21.92
CA GLU A 11 10.06 30.21 21.49
C GLU A 11 10.18 28.86 22.21
N GLU A 12 9.28 28.66 23.15
CA GLU A 12 9.13 27.44 23.94
C GLU A 12 8.82 26.28 22.97
N ARG A 13 9.86 25.55 22.57
CA ARG A 13 9.71 24.39 21.68
C ARG A 13 8.88 23.36 22.42
N LYS A 14 7.65 23.12 21.94
CA LYS A 14 6.83 21.98 22.38
C LYS A 14 7.71 20.72 22.39
N PRO A 15 7.71 19.93 23.48
CA PRO A 15 8.45 18.68 23.49
C PRO A 15 7.99 17.80 22.33
N PHE A 16 8.94 17.35 21.51
CA PHE A 16 8.71 16.32 20.53
C PHE A 16 8.24 15.08 21.30
N ASN A 17 6.95 14.75 21.18
CA ASN A 17 6.38 13.58 21.80
C ASN A 17 6.38 12.47 20.72
N PRO A 18 7.36 11.56 20.69
CA PRO A 18 7.34 10.45 19.76
C PRO A 18 6.19 9.54 20.18
N SER A 19 5.01 9.71 19.59
CA SER A 19 3.96 8.71 19.71
C SER A 19 4.56 7.38 19.22
N PRO A 20 4.50 6.30 20.02
CA PRO A 20 4.98 5.02 19.56
C PRO A 20 4.20 4.66 18.29
N LEU A 21 4.91 4.40 17.21
CA LEU A 21 4.32 3.89 15.98
C LEU A 21 4.16 2.39 16.16
N VAL A 22 2.97 1.86 15.87
CA VAL A 22 2.75 0.42 15.80
C VAL A 22 2.72 0.00 14.34
N LEU A 23 3.43 -1.09 14.05
CA LEU A 23 3.33 -1.81 12.79
C LEU A 23 2.01 -2.58 12.77
N TYR A 24 0.96 -2.00 12.19
CA TYR A 24 -0.26 -2.73 11.89
C TYR A 24 -0.30 -3.04 10.40
N PRO A 25 -0.49 -4.31 9.99
CA PRO A 25 -0.80 -4.58 8.60
C PRO A 25 -2.19 -4.02 8.31
N PRO A 26 -2.35 -3.16 7.28
CA PRO A 26 -3.68 -2.73 6.86
C PRO A 26 -4.41 -3.97 6.33
N VAL A 27 -5.61 -4.21 6.87
CA VAL A 27 -6.58 -5.09 6.22
C VAL A 27 -7.34 -4.24 5.22
N ILE A 28 -7.11 -4.47 3.94
CA ILE A 28 -7.83 -3.78 2.86
C ILE A 28 -9.00 -4.66 2.44
N SER A 29 -10.20 -4.11 2.52
CA SER A 29 -11.41 -4.83 2.09
C SER A 29 -11.34 -5.18 0.59
N ALA A 30 -12.06 -6.22 0.14
CA ALA A 30 -12.16 -6.53 -1.28
C ALA A 30 -12.64 -5.33 -2.10
N GLU A 31 -13.67 -4.61 -1.63
CA GLU A 31 -14.23 -3.45 -2.32
C GLU A 31 -13.21 -2.32 -2.49
N GLU A 32 -12.49 -1.99 -1.42
CA GLU A 32 -11.43 -0.97 -1.46
C GLU A 32 -10.28 -1.40 -2.37
N ARG A 33 -9.90 -2.69 -2.33
CA ARG A 33 -8.83 -3.21 -3.17
C ARG A 33 -9.22 -3.22 -4.65
N ILE A 34 -10.44 -3.61 -4.99
CA ILE A 34 -10.98 -3.53 -6.36
C ILE A 34 -10.91 -2.08 -6.86
N LYS A 35 -11.27 -1.09 -6.01
CA LYS A 35 -11.17 0.33 -6.38
C LYS A 35 -9.72 0.73 -6.70
N GLN A 36 -8.77 0.38 -5.83
CA GLN A 36 -7.34 0.65 -6.06
C GLN A 36 -6.84 -0.02 -7.35
N LEU A 37 -7.25 -1.25 -7.62
CA LEU A 37 -6.89 -1.98 -8.83
C LEU A 37 -7.43 -1.30 -10.10
N LYS A 38 -8.66 -0.80 -10.06
CA LYS A 38 -9.25 -0.01 -11.16
C LYS A 38 -8.46 1.28 -11.39
N GLU A 39 -8.12 2.01 -10.32
CA GLU A 39 -7.30 3.23 -10.40
C GLU A 39 -5.91 2.93 -11.00
N VAL A 40 -5.24 1.86 -10.57
CA VAL A 40 -3.95 1.45 -11.14
C VAL A 40 -4.10 1.11 -12.63
N SER A 41 -5.18 0.46 -13.03
CA SER A 41 -5.41 0.08 -14.43
C SER A 41 -5.54 1.28 -15.37
N GLU A 42 -5.86 2.47 -14.86
CA GLU A 42 -5.96 3.70 -15.65
C GLU A 42 -4.59 4.35 -15.91
N LEU A 43 -3.55 3.96 -15.16
CA LEU A 43 -2.18 4.45 -15.33
C LEU A 43 -1.47 3.75 -16.49
N GLU A 44 -0.52 4.44 -17.14
CA GLU A 44 0.27 3.87 -18.25
C GLU A 44 1.07 2.64 -17.79
N GLU A 45 1.66 2.71 -16.59
CA GLU A 45 2.36 1.59 -15.97
C GLU A 45 1.41 0.41 -15.67
N GLY A 46 0.15 0.72 -15.35
CA GLY A 46 -0.89 -0.26 -15.08
C GLY A 46 -1.40 -0.98 -16.33
N GLN A 47 -1.35 -0.36 -17.51
CA GLN A 47 -1.76 -1.00 -18.77
C GLN A 47 -0.93 -2.25 -19.07
N ARG A 48 0.37 -2.25 -18.73
CA ARG A 48 1.22 -3.45 -18.86
C ARG A 48 0.78 -4.58 -17.94
N GLN A 49 0.14 -4.26 -16.81
CA GLN A 49 -0.33 -5.21 -15.81
C GLN A 49 -1.81 -5.57 -15.98
N LYS A 50 -2.48 -5.04 -17.01
CA LYS A 50 -3.93 -5.19 -17.21
C LYS A 50 -4.44 -6.63 -17.09
N PRO A 51 -3.82 -7.66 -17.70
CA PRO A 51 -4.27 -9.04 -17.53
C PRO A 51 -4.22 -9.52 -16.07
N ASN A 52 -3.19 -9.11 -15.31
CA ASN A 52 -3.05 -9.47 -13.90
C ASN A 52 -4.08 -8.72 -13.04
N ILE A 53 -4.30 -7.43 -13.32
CA ILE A 53 -5.27 -6.59 -12.60
C ILE A 53 -6.69 -7.10 -12.83
N GLU A 54 -7.07 -7.40 -14.07
CA GLU A 54 -8.39 -7.96 -14.41
C GLU A 54 -8.63 -9.28 -13.68
N LYS A 55 -7.61 -10.16 -13.62
CA LYS A 55 -7.74 -11.42 -12.89
C LYS A 55 -7.92 -11.20 -11.39
N LEU A 56 -7.19 -10.27 -10.79
CA LEU A 56 -7.35 -9.94 -9.37
C LEU A 56 -8.75 -9.41 -9.06
N ILE A 57 -9.27 -8.51 -9.90
CA ILE A 57 -10.63 -7.98 -9.74
C ILE A 57 -11.64 -9.12 -9.79
N GLU A 58 -11.53 -10.05 -10.75
CA GLU A 58 -12.41 -11.23 -10.83
C GLU A 58 -12.36 -12.08 -9.56
N MET A 59 -11.17 -12.32 -8.99
CA MET A 59 -10.99 -13.10 -7.77
C MET A 59 -11.59 -12.40 -6.54
N TYR A 60 -11.47 -11.07 -6.43
CA TYR A 60 -12.11 -10.31 -5.35
C TYR A 60 -13.64 -10.23 -5.53
N GLU A 61 -14.13 -10.02 -6.75
CA GLU A 61 -15.57 -9.93 -7.04
C GLU A 61 -16.29 -11.27 -6.84
N SER A 62 -15.63 -12.39 -7.16
CA SER A 62 -16.16 -13.75 -6.92
C SER A 62 -16.07 -14.19 -5.46
N GLY A 63 -15.29 -13.50 -4.63
CA GLY A 63 -15.04 -13.85 -3.23
C GLY A 63 -14.02 -14.98 -3.03
N GLU A 64 -13.33 -15.41 -4.10
CA GLU A 64 -12.12 -16.24 -3.98
C GLU A 64 -11.08 -15.53 -3.08
N LEU A 65 -11.01 -14.20 -3.20
CA LEU A 65 -10.28 -13.32 -2.29
C LEU A 65 -11.23 -12.46 -1.47
N LYS A 66 -11.08 -12.52 -0.15
CA LYS A 66 -11.96 -11.81 0.80
C LYS A 66 -11.44 -10.43 1.20
N ALA A 67 -10.18 -10.35 1.57
CA ALA A 67 -9.52 -9.12 2.00
C ALA A 67 -8.02 -9.27 1.85
N LEU A 68 -7.33 -8.21 1.42
CA LEU A 68 -5.88 -8.18 1.39
C LEU A 68 -5.36 -7.96 2.81
N ASN A 69 -4.62 -8.94 3.33
CA ASN A 69 -4.06 -8.92 4.69
C ASN A 69 -2.63 -9.48 4.70
N ILE A 70 -1.99 -9.51 5.86
CA ILE A 70 -0.59 -9.97 6.01
C ILE A 70 -0.36 -11.43 5.59
N GLY A 71 -1.38 -12.28 5.65
CA GLY A 71 -1.31 -13.66 5.18
C GLY A 71 -1.57 -13.80 3.68
N THR A 72 -1.94 -12.71 3.00
CA THR A 72 -2.17 -12.73 1.56
C THR A 72 -0.84 -12.60 0.85
N ARG A 73 -0.48 -13.67 0.13
CA ARG A 73 0.63 -13.65 -0.81
C ARG A 73 0.24 -14.49 -2.01
N MET A 74 0.23 -13.87 -3.17
CA MET A 74 0.04 -14.58 -4.43
C MET A 74 0.80 -13.89 -5.54
N TYR A 75 0.99 -14.66 -6.61
CA TYR A 75 1.67 -14.18 -7.79
C TYR A 75 0.79 -14.40 -9.00
N LEU A 76 0.80 -13.44 -9.91
CA LEU A 76 0.16 -13.56 -11.20
C LEU A 76 1.18 -13.30 -12.31
N CYS A 77 1.07 -14.05 -13.39
CA CYS A 77 1.79 -13.81 -14.64
C CYS A 77 0.80 -13.90 -15.81
N ASN A 78 0.67 -12.82 -16.58
CA ASN A 78 -0.28 -12.71 -17.71
C ASN A 78 -1.73 -13.14 -17.37
N GLY A 79 -2.24 -12.72 -16.20
CA GLY A 79 -3.59 -13.03 -15.75
C GLY A 79 -3.77 -14.46 -15.23
N LYS A 80 -2.68 -15.21 -15.00
CA LYS A 80 -2.72 -16.55 -14.42
C LYS A 80 -2.07 -16.55 -13.05
N VAL A 81 -2.73 -17.16 -12.07
CA VAL A 81 -2.15 -17.42 -10.76
C VAL A 81 -1.00 -18.42 -10.91
N VAL A 82 0.13 -18.13 -10.27
CA VAL A 82 1.30 -19.01 -10.25
C VAL A 82 1.73 -19.29 -8.81
N ASP A 83 2.20 -20.51 -8.53
CA ASP A 83 2.47 -20.98 -7.17
C ASP A 83 3.60 -20.21 -6.47
N LYS A 84 4.55 -19.67 -7.24
CA LYS A 84 5.71 -18.95 -6.75
C LYS A 84 6.12 -17.86 -7.72
N LEU A 85 6.87 -16.88 -7.20
CA LEU A 85 7.49 -15.86 -8.02
C LEU A 85 8.34 -16.52 -9.12
N PRO A 86 8.07 -16.26 -10.41
CA PRO A 86 8.88 -16.77 -11.50
C PRO A 86 10.30 -16.22 -11.44
N GLU A 87 11.29 -17.04 -11.80
CA GLU A 87 12.66 -16.55 -11.93
C GLU A 87 12.77 -15.58 -13.13
N PRO A 88 13.61 -14.54 -13.06
CA PRO A 88 13.79 -13.61 -14.16
C PRO A 88 14.13 -14.35 -15.47
N GLY A 89 13.36 -14.09 -16.53
CA GLY A 89 13.56 -14.68 -17.85
C GLY A 89 12.98 -16.08 -18.05
N THR A 90 12.35 -16.68 -17.02
CA THR A 90 11.70 -18.01 -17.16
C THR A 90 10.25 -17.94 -17.63
N GLN A 91 9.63 -16.76 -17.53
CA GLN A 91 8.29 -16.51 -18.02
C GLN A 91 8.29 -15.18 -18.78
N GLU A 92 7.64 -15.19 -19.94
CA GLU A 92 7.43 -13.99 -20.72
C GLU A 92 6.27 -13.19 -20.11
N GLY A 93 6.43 -11.88 -19.95
CA GLY A 93 5.34 -10.96 -19.60
C GLY A 93 5.36 -10.39 -18.18
N PRO A 94 4.38 -9.52 -17.86
CA PRO A 94 4.23 -8.88 -16.55
C PRO A 94 3.99 -9.88 -15.42
N ILE A 95 4.76 -9.71 -14.34
CA ILE A 95 4.56 -10.40 -13.07
C ILE A 95 3.93 -9.41 -12.08
N TRP A 96 2.97 -9.88 -11.30
CA TRP A 96 2.34 -9.16 -10.19
C TRP A 96 2.53 -9.95 -8.90
N GLU A 97 2.93 -9.29 -7.81
CA GLU A 97 2.89 -9.83 -6.45
C GLU A 97 1.79 -9.11 -5.67
N GLU A 98 0.73 -9.81 -5.32
CA GLU A 98 -0.33 -9.27 -4.48
C GLU A 98 -0.01 -9.61 -3.02
N VAL A 99 0.33 -8.57 -2.26
CA VAL A 99 0.80 -8.67 -0.87
C VAL A 99 0.39 -7.42 -0.09
N SER A 100 0.11 -7.57 1.20
CA SER A 100 -0.07 -6.43 2.12
C SER A 100 1.24 -6.11 2.85
N TYR A 101 1.69 -4.85 2.78
CA TYR A 101 2.83 -4.36 3.55
C TYR A 101 2.35 -3.58 4.80
N TYR A 102 3.21 -3.52 5.82
CA TYR A 102 2.94 -2.74 7.03
C TYR A 102 2.75 -1.25 6.73
N VAL A 103 1.83 -0.61 7.46
CA VAL A 103 1.72 0.84 7.54
C VAL A 103 2.08 1.26 8.96
N LEU A 104 2.88 2.32 9.10
CA LEU A 104 3.17 2.94 10.39
C LEU A 104 1.94 3.75 10.83
N LEU A 105 1.22 3.27 11.84
CA LEU A 105 0.10 4.02 12.42
C LEU A 105 0.50 4.57 13.80
N PRO A 106 0.10 5.83 14.13
CA PRO A 106 0.24 6.34 15.48
C PRO A 106 -0.62 5.50 16.45
N LEU A 107 -0.10 5.22 17.64
CA LEU A 107 -0.89 4.57 18.69
C LEU A 107 -2.20 5.33 18.93
N PRO A 108 -3.36 4.62 19.06
CA PRO A 108 -4.52 5.25 19.67
C PRO A 108 -4.13 5.66 21.10
N PHE A 109 -4.36 6.92 21.45
CA PHE A 109 -4.22 7.38 22.82
C PHE A 109 -5.21 6.59 23.68
N ILE A 110 -4.72 5.71 24.56
CA ILE A 110 -5.49 4.97 25.57
C ILE A 110 -5.54 5.81 26.84
#